data_AF-A0A3P7PJL8-F1
#
_entry.id   AF-A0A3P7PJL8-F1
#
_cell.length_a   1.000
_cell.length_b   1.000
_cell.length_c   1.000
_cell.angle_alpha   90.00
_cell.angle_beta   90.00
_cell.angle_gamma   90.00
#
_symmetry.space_group_name_H-M   'P 1'
#
loop_
_entity.id
_entity.type
_entity.pdbx_description
1 polymer ?
#
loop_
_entity_poly.entity_id
_entity_poly.type
_entity_poly.pdbx_seq_one_letter_code
_entity_poly.pdbx_strand_id
1 'polypeptide(L)'
;MAYVKGQTQRPIFPPSCDLNILIILDRSDSVKGGFNRSRDFVADVSNELNISPTAHRVAMIVYSGLNYRREVFKWNFAKNTADFQRIVMGLRAIGGTTNTKKALEIGLELMETRNKTIPTLIMVVTDGRSADDPSVPAKQLQAIPNTWMFAAATGDPLLADK
;
A
#
# COMPACT_ATOMS: atom_id res chain seq x y z
N MET A 1 -15.65 12.46 -5.39
CA MET A 1 -16.10 11.10 -5.78
C MET A 1 -14.96 10.42 -6.51
N ALA A 2 -14.40 9.35 -5.96
CA ALA A 2 -13.43 8.52 -6.68
C ALA A 2 -14.17 7.37 -7.37
N TYR A 3 -14.00 7.24 -8.69
CA TYR A 3 -14.52 6.10 -9.45
C TYR A 3 -13.42 5.04 -9.55
N VAL A 4 -13.70 3.83 -9.07
CA VAL A 4 -12.81 2.67 -9.26
C VAL A 4 -13.49 1.73 -10.24
N LYS A 5 -12.89 1.57 -11.43
CA LYS A 5 -13.37 0.68 -12.48
C LYS A 5 -12.92 -0.75 -12.17
N GLY A 6 -13.73 -1.50 -11.44
CA GLY A 6 -13.52 -2.94 -11.19
C GLY A 6 -14.28 -3.80 -12.20
N GLN A 7 -13.57 -4.61 -13.00
CA GLN A 7 -14.14 -5.69 -13.81
C GLN A 7 -14.27 -6.97 -12.96
N THR A 8 -15.02 -6.95 -11.85
CA THR A 8 -15.29 -8.18 -11.07
C THR A 8 -16.60 -8.09 -10.32
N GLN A 9 -17.39 -9.18 -10.31
CA GLN A 9 -18.58 -9.37 -9.42
C GLN A 9 -18.24 -9.42 -7.92
N ARG A 10 -16.98 -9.15 -7.54
CA ARG A 10 -16.54 -9.11 -6.15
C ARG A 10 -16.80 -7.71 -5.58
N PRO A 11 -17.27 -7.58 -4.33
CA PRO A 11 -17.25 -6.32 -3.61
C PRO A 11 -15.86 -5.66 -3.69
N ILE A 12 -15.81 -4.33 -3.80
CA ILE A 12 -14.52 -3.59 -3.84
C ILE A 12 -13.73 -3.79 -2.53
N PHE A 13 -14.45 -3.96 -1.42
CA PHE A 13 -13.91 -4.24 -0.09
C PHE A 13 -14.48 -5.54 0.48
N PRO A 14 -13.71 -6.33 1.24
CA PRO A 14 -14.19 -7.59 1.80
C PRO A 14 -15.31 -7.35 2.84
N PRO A 15 -16.37 -8.18 2.87
CA PRO A 15 -17.42 -8.08 3.88
C PRO A 15 -16.97 -8.74 5.20
N SER A 16 -15.98 -8.18 5.87
CA SER A 16 -15.47 -8.68 7.16
C SER A 16 -15.23 -7.55 8.15
N CYS A 17 -15.40 -7.85 9.45
CA CYS A 17 -15.06 -6.92 10.53
C CYS A 17 -13.54 -6.74 10.70
N ASP A 18 -12.77 -7.78 10.36
CA ASP A 18 -11.32 -7.79 10.49
C ASP A 18 -10.65 -8.00 9.13
N LEU A 19 -9.50 -7.34 8.93
CA LEU A 19 -8.78 -7.32 7.66
C LEU A 19 -7.28 -7.43 7.92
N ASN A 20 -6.58 -8.17 7.07
CA ASN A 20 -5.16 -7.90 6.87
C ASN A 20 -5.06 -6.76 5.85
N ILE A 21 -4.25 -5.74 6.13
CA ILE A 21 -4.06 -4.59 5.25
C ILE A 21 -2.57 -4.43 4.99
N LEU A 22 -2.14 -4.69 3.76
CA LEU A 22 -0.77 -4.47 3.31
C LEU A 22 -0.70 -3.17 2.52
N ILE A 23 0.07 -2.20 3.03
CA ILE A 23 0.27 -0.91 2.38
C ILE A 23 1.64 -0.90 1.72
N ILE A 24 1.70 -0.56 0.45
CA ILE A 24 2.94 -0.47 -0.33
C ILE A 24 3.08 0.97 -0.79
N LEU A 25 3.91 1.74 -0.08
CA LEU A 25 4.03 3.20 -0.20
C LEU A 25 5.33 3.59 -0.92
N ASP A 26 5.17 4.25 -2.06
CA ASP A 26 6.26 4.86 -2.82
C ASP A 26 6.80 6.11 -2.09
N ARG A 27 8.12 6.15 -1.86
CA ARG A 27 8.85 7.22 -1.17
C ARG A 27 9.84 7.96 -2.08
N SER A 28 9.76 7.73 -3.39
CA SER A 28 10.64 8.33 -4.39
C SER A 28 10.56 9.86 -4.45
N ASP A 29 9.41 10.45 -4.09
CA ASP A 29 9.12 11.90 -4.26
C ASP A 29 9.43 12.38 -5.69
N SER A 30 9.11 11.53 -6.67
CA SER A 30 9.34 11.79 -8.10
C SER A 30 8.59 13.02 -8.59
N VAL A 31 7.44 13.31 -7.96
CA VAL A 31 6.67 14.53 -8.11
C VAL A 31 6.87 15.36 -6.85
N LYS A 32 7.19 16.66 -6.97
CA LYS A 32 7.42 17.54 -5.81
C LYS A 32 6.23 17.49 -4.85
N GLY A 33 6.45 17.02 -3.62
CA GLY A 33 5.40 16.91 -2.60
C GLY A 33 4.40 15.76 -2.85
N GLY A 34 4.68 14.88 -3.81
CA GLY A 34 3.91 13.68 -4.10
C GLY A 34 3.95 12.71 -2.92
N PHE A 35 5.12 12.54 -2.30
CA PHE A 35 5.25 11.70 -1.12
C PHE A 35 4.40 12.19 0.06
N ASN A 36 4.37 13.50 0.32
CA ASN A 36 3.57 14.05 1.41
C ASN A 36 2.08 13.75 1.19
N ARG A 37 1.57 13.92 -0.04
CA ARG A 37 0.19 13.54 -0.39
C ARG A 37 -0.07 12.05 -0.24
N SER A 38 0.85 11.19 -0.69
CA SER A 38 0.75 9.73 -0.51
C SER A 38 0.73 9.33 0.96
N ARG A 39 1.60 9.95 1.78
CA ARG A 39 1.69 9.71 3.22
C ARG A 39 0.41 10.16 3.93
N ASP A 40 -0.07 11.36 3.62
CA ASP A 40 -1.27 11.92 4.24
C ASP A 40 -2.50 11.10 3.83
N PHE A 41 -2.59 10.66 2.57
CA PHE A 41 -3.62 9.70 2.12
C PHE A 41 -3.61 8.39 2.93
N VAL A 42 -2.44 7.82 3.19
CA VAL A 42 -2.30 6.61 4.03
C VAL A 42 -2.75 6.88 5.47
N ALA A 43 -2.41 8.05 6.02
CA ALA A 43 -2.85 8.45 7.36
C ALA A 43 -4.36 8.65 7.43
N ASP A 44 -4.97 9.27 6.42
CA ASP A 44 -6.41 9.50 6.34
C ASP A 44 -7.18 8.17 6.23
N VAL A 45 -6.73 7.26 5.38
CA VAL A 45 -7.33 5.91 5.30
C VAL A 45 -7.26 5.20 6.64
N SER A 46 -6.18 5.38 7.40
CA SER A 46 -6.03 4.72 8.70
C SER A 46 -7.06 5.17 9.74
N ASN A 47 -7.66 6.36 9.60
CA ASN A 47 -8.74 6.82 10.49
C ASN A 47 -10.01 5.98 10.34
N GLU A 48 -10.23 5.40 9.16
CA GLU A 48 -11.37 4.52 8.86
C GLU A 48 -11.12 3.07 9.33
N LEU A 49 -9.95 2.80 9.94
CA LEU A 49 -9.53 1.48 10.37
C LEU A 49 -9.41 1.42 11.90
N ASN A 50 -10.04 0.40 12.49
CA ASN A 50 -9.67 -0.11 13.79
C ASN A 50 -8.38 -0.97 13.73
N ILE A 51 -7.21 -0.32 13.68
CA ILE A 51 -5.92 -1.02 13.64
C ILE A 51 -5.64 -1.66 14.99
N SER A 52 -5.41 -2.97 15.01
CA SER A 52 -4.99 -3.73 16.19
C SER A 52 -4.50 -5.12 15.77
N PRO A 53 -3.55 -5.74 16.49
CA PRO A 53 -3.21 -7.15 16.31
C PRO A 53 -4.40 -8.13 16.42
N THR A 54 -5.51 -7.69 17.02
CA THR A 54 -6.75 -8.45 17.20
C THR A 54 -7.92 -7.99 16.34
N ALA A 55 -7.75 -6.96 15.50
CA ALA A 55 -8.79 -6.46 14.58
C ALA A 55 -8.21 -6.30 13.16
N HIS A 56 -8.06 -5.08 12.65
CA HIS A 56 -7.34 -4.86 11.40
C HIS A 56 -5.82 -4.93 11.62
N ARG A 57 -5.20 -5.94 11.02
CA ARG A 57 -3.76 -6.20 11.08
C ARG A 57 -3.08 -5.50 9.93
N VAL A 58 -2.11 -4.65 10.23
CA VAL A 58 -1.40 -3.88 9.21
C VAL A 58 0.02 -4.38 9.02
N ALA A 59 0.47 -4.37 7.77
CA ALA A 59 1.86 -4.42 7.36
C ALA A 59 2.11 -3.31 6.35
N MET A 60 3.34 -2.81 6.27
CA MET A 60 3.68 -1.72 5.38
C MET A 60 5.07 -1.92 4.76
N ILE A 61 5.16 -1.70 3.46
CA ILE A 61 6.42 -1.64 2.71
C ILE A 61 6.57 -0.20 2.23
N VAL A 62 7.64 0.45 2.64
CA VAL A 62 8.01 1.78 2.15
C VAL A 62 9.24 1.63 1.28
N TYR A 63 9.22 2.14 0.05
CA TYR A 63 10.30 1.87 -0.91
C TYR A 63 10.70 3.10 -1.73
N SER A 64 11.96 3.16 -2.17
CA SER A 64 12.47 4.07 -3.21
C SER A 64 13.54 3.38 -4.07
N GLY A 65 13.94 4.00 -5.19
CA GLY A 65 14.66 3.33 -6.27
C GLY A 65 16.15 3.66 -6.43
N LEU A 66 16.67 4.78 -5.90
CA LEU A 66 18.09 5.13 -6.14
C LEU A 66 19.09 4.21 -5.41
N ASN A 67 18.69 3.53 -4.33
CA ASN A 67 19.58 2.70 -3.49
C ASN A 67 18.88 1.49 -2.84
N TYR A 68 17.73 1.04 -3.36
CA TYR A 68 16.90 0.01 -2.71
C TYR A 68 16.65 0.26 -1.20
N ARG A 69 16.47 1.52 -0.80
CA ARG A 69 16.09 1.82 0.58
C ARG A 69 14.64 1.43 0.75
N ARG A 70 14.45 0.24 1.33
CA ARG A 70 13.16 -0.31 1.71
C ARG A 70 13.09 -0.45 3.23
N GLU A 71 11.98 -0.02 3.80
CA GLU A 71 11.61 -0.31 5.17
C GLU A 71 10.42 -1.26 5.13
N VAL A 72 10.55 -2.41 5.81
CA VAL A 72 9.51 -3.44 5.87
C VAL A 72 8.99 -3.52 7.28
N PHE A 73 7.78 -2.98 7.48
CA PHE A 73 7.01 -3.11 8.69
C PHE A 73 6.15 -4.37 8.57
N LYS A 74 6.56 -5.43 9.27
CA LYS A 74 5.86 -6.72 9.26
C LYS A 74 4.47 -6.61 9.90
N TRP A 75 3.64 -7.64 9.72
CA TRP A 75 2.30 -7.70 10.33
C TRP A 75 2.32 -7.40 11.83
N ASN A 76 1.35 -6.61 12.27
CA ASN A 76 1.16 -6.22 13.68
C ASN A 76 2.28 -5.32 14.24
N PHE A 77 3.02 -4.62 13.36
CA PHE A 77 4.01 -3.62 13.78
C PHE A 77 3.37 -2.50 14.61
N ALA A 78 2.19 -2.02 14.20
CA ALA A 78 1.43 -1.01 14.91
C ALA A 78 0.44 -1.65 15.89
N LYS A 79 0.38 -1.12 17.11
CA LYS A 79 -0.52 -1.65 18.18
C LYS A 79 -1.91 -1.05 18.14
N ASN A 80 -2.04 0.16 17.62
CA ASN A 80 -3.29 0.87 17.44
C ASN A 80 -3.15 1.90 16.30
N THR A 81 -4.26 2.54 15.93
CA THR A 81 -4.29 3.55 14.86
C THR A 81 -3.35 4.73 15.15
N ALA A 82 -3.27 5.20 16.39
CA ALA A 82 -2.36 6.30 16.75
C ALA A 82 -0.88 5.92 16.59
N ASP A 83 -0.50 4.70 16.94
CA ASP A 83 0.85 4.16 16.76
C ASP A 83 1.20 4.03 15.27
N PHE A 84 0.25 3.54 14.46
CA PHE A 84 0.38 3.50 13.01
C PHE A 84 0.62 4.90 12.43
N GLN A 85 -0.22 5.87 12.78
CA GLN A 85 -0.12 7.24 12.30
C GLN A 85 1.19 7.89 12.71
N ARG A 86 1.64 7.70 13.96
CA ARG A 86 2.93 8.21 14.43
C ARG A 86 4.09 7.70 13.56
N ILE A 87 4.06 6.43 13.18
CA ILE A 87 5.08 5.83 12.29
C ILE A 87 4.98 6.43 10.89
N VAL A 88 3.78 6.46 10.29
CA VAL A 88 3.55 6.97 8.94
C VAL A 88 3.93 8.44 8.83
N MET A 89 3.52 9.28 9.78
CA MET A 89 3.84 10.71 9.81
C MET A 89 5.33 10.99 10.04
N GLY A 90 6.07 10.02 10.61
CA GLY A 90 7.53 10.08 10.74
C GLY A 90 8.28 9.76 9.45
N LEU A 91 7.63 9.17 8.44
CA LEU A 91 8.25 8.88 7.14
C LEU A 91 8.49 10.16 6.34
N ARG A 92 9.54 10.14 5.51
CA ARG A 92 10.21 11.39 5.13
C ARG A 92 10.55 11.69 3.68
N ALA A 93 10.10 11.03 2.63
CA ALA A 93 10.74 11.16 1.29
C ALA A 93 12.25 10.87 1.31
N ILE A 94 12.76 10.17 0.30
CA ILE A 94 14.22 9.95 0.17
C ILE A 94 14.73 10.47 -1.18
N GLY A 95 13.82 10.85 -2.08
CA GLY A 95 14.19 11.08 -3.47
C GLY A 95 14.47 9.76 -4.19
N GLY A 96 14.48 9.83 -5.51
CA GLY A 96 15.00 8.79 -6.40
C GLY A 96 13.98 8.20 -7.36
N THR A 97 14.32 7.05 -7.93
CA THR A 97 13.43 6.34 -8.87
C THR A 97 12.37 5.52 -8.11
N THR A 98 11.43 4.90 -8.83
CA THR A 98 10.38 4.04 -8.27
C THR A 98 10.64 2.58 -8.68
N ASN A 99 10.89 1.67 -7.72
CA ASN A 99 10.99 0.22 -8.01
C ASN A 99 9.80 -0.55 -7.40
N THR A 100 8.64 -0.42 -8.04
CA THR A 100 7.41 -1.07 -7.58
C THR A 100 7.49 -2.58 -7.68
N LYS A 101 8.17 -3.11 -8.71
CA LYS A 101 8.35 -4.56 -8.90
C LYS A 101 8.94 -5.21 -7.64
N LYS A 102 10.04 -4.67 -7.10
CA LYS A 102 10.67 -5.23 -5.91
C LYS A 102 9.81 -5.10 -4.67
N ALA A 103 9.07 -3.99 -4.55
CA ALA A 103 8.13 -3.79 -3.46
C ALA A 103 7.02 -4.87 -3.46
N LEU A 104 6.49 -5.21 -4.64
CA LEU A 104 5.49 -6.27 -4.78
C LEU A 104 6.06 -7.67 -4.49
N GLU A 105 7.31 -7.95 -4.87
CA GLU A 105 7.99 -9.21 -4.52
C GLU A 105 8.10 -9.41 -3.00
N ILE A 106 8.43 -8.36 -2.24
CA ILE A 106 8.41 -8.40 -0.76
C ILE A 106 6.98 -8.58 -0.26
N GLY A 107 6.01 -7.98 -0.95
CA GLY A 107 4.59 -8.18 -0.66
C GLY A 107 4.21 -9.65 -0.69
N LEU A 108 4.69 -10.42 -1.68
CA LEU A 108 4.49 -11.87 -1.75
C LEU A 108 5.05 -12.58 -0.51
N GLU A 109 6.26 -12.23 -0.08
CA GLU A 109 6.88 -12.79 1.13
C GLU A 109 6.06 -12.48 2.40
N LEU A 110 5.59 -11.24 2.56
CA LEU A 110 4.74 -10.86 3.69
C LEU A 110 3.40 -11.61 3.66
N MET A 111 2.82 -11.81 2.49
CA MET A 111 1.54 -12.50 2.33
C MET A 111 1.59 -13.95 2.82
N GLU A 112 2.76 -14.60 2.82
CA GLU A 112 2.90 -15.95 3.39
C GLU A 112 2.78 -15.98 4.92
N THR A 113 3.14 -14.89 5.59
CA THR A 113 3.14 -14.78 7.06
C THR A 113 1.88 -14.15 7.64
N ARG A 114 0.89 -13.82 6.80
CA ARG A 114 -0.37 -13.20 7.23
C ARG A 114 -1.29 -14.21 7.94
N ASN A 115 -2.26 -13.70 8.68
CA ASN A 115 -3.36 -14.55 9.15
C ASN A 115 -4.27 -14.93 7.97
N LYS A 116 -4.16 -16.16 7.46
CA LYS A 116 -4.92 -16.66 6.29
C LYS A 116 -6.41 -16.87 6.57
N THR A 117 -6.88 -16.79 7.84
CA THR A 117 -8.31 -16.97 8.19
C THR A 117 -9.18 -15.73 7.92
N ILE A 118 -8.57 -14.58 7.67
CA ILE A 118 -9.28 -13.32 7.37
C ILE A 118 -8.86 -12.78 6.00
N PRO A 119 -9.73 -12.01 5.32
CA PRO A 119 -9.41 -11.42 4.02
C PRO A 119 -8.26 -10.42 4.09
N THR A 120 -7.61 -10.23 2.95
CA THR A 120 -6.49 -9.29 2.80
C THR A 120 -6.80 -8.22 1.77
N LEU A 121 -6.49 -6.97 2.13
CA LEU A 121 -6.49 -5.82 1.26
C LEU A 121 -5.05 -5.38 1.02
N ILE A 122 -4.66 -5.23 -0.24
CA ILE A 122 -3.36 -4.70 -0.66
C ILE A 122 -3.59 -3.35 -1.30
N MET A 123 -3.02 -2.30 -0.71
CA MET A 123 -3.07 -0.94 -1.23
C MET A 123 -1.68 -0.55 -1.70
N VAL A 124 -1.54 -0.32 -3.01
CA VAL A 124 -0.32 0.26 -3.59
C VAL A 124 -0.53 1.76 -3.73
N VAL A 125 0.29 2.58 -3.07
CA VAL A 125 0.23 4.04 -3.13
C VAL A 125 1.47 4.55 -3.83
N THR A 126 1.29 5.22 -4.98
CA THR A 126 2.40 5.77 -5.77
C THR A 126 2.01 7.09 -6.42
N ASP A 127 2.99 7.97 -6.64
CA ASP A 127 2.83 9.25 -7.31
C ASP A 127 3.37 9.25 -8.76
N GLY A 128 3.92 8.12 -9.23
CA GLY A 128 4.66 8.07 -10.49
C GLY A 128 4.62 6.70 -11.18
N ARG A 129 5.40 6.59 -12.27
CA ARG A 129 5.58 5.34 -13.02
C ARG A 129 6.75 4.54 -12.43
N SER A 130 6.59 3.23 -12.28
CA SER A 130 7.68 2.32 -11.94
C SER A 130 8.73 2.27 -13.04
N ALA A 131 10.01 2.16 -12.67
CA ALA A 131 11.12 1.97 -13.60
C ALA A 131 11.09 0.58 -14.27
N ASP A 132 10.68 -0.44 -13.51
CA ASP A 132 10.53 -1.82 -13.96
C ASP A 132 9.04 -2.19 -14.06
N ASP A 133 8.67 -3.11 -14.97
CA ASP A 133 7.31 -3.64 -15.06
C ASP A 133 6.92 -4.42 -13.79
N PRO A 134 5.92 -3.95 -13.00
CA PRO A 134 5.46 -4.64 -11.82
C PRO A 134 4.39 -5.72 -12.12
N SER A 135 4.05 -5.98 -13.38
CA SER A 135 2.89 -6.80 -13.77
C SER A 135 2.93 -8.24 -13.25
N VAL A 136 4.10 -8.88 -13.26
CA VAL A 136 4.26 -10.28 -12.83
C VAL A 136 3.94 -10.44 -11.34
N PRO A 137 4.63 -9.77 -10.39
CA PRO A 137 4.30 -9.90 -8.98
C PRO A 137 2.91 -9.33 -8.64
N ALA A 138 2.41 -8.33 -9.38
CA ALA A 138 1.04 -7.84 -9.20
C ALA A 138 0.00 -8.92 -9.52
N LYS A 139 0.16 -9.65 -10.64
CA LYS A 139 -0.73 -10.77 -10.99
C LYS A 139 -0.64 -11.90 -9.98
N GLN A 140 0.55 -12.20 -9.47
CA GLN A 140 0.74 -13.21 -8.43
C GLN A 140 -0.02 -12.83 -7.15
N LEU A 141 0.06 -11.57 -6.70
CA LEU A 141 -0.70 -11.08 -5.54
C LEU A 141 -2.21 -11.13 -5.76
N GLN A 142 -2.68 -10.75 -6.95
CA GLN A 142 -4.11 -10.80 -7.31
C GLN A 142 -4.66 -12.23 -7.39
N ALA A 143 -3.81 -13.21 -7.73
CA ALA A 143 -4.19 -14.62 -7.78
C ALA A 143 -4.31 -15.26 -6.38
N ILE A 144 -3.82 -14.62 -5.32
CA ILE A 144 -3.95 -15.14 -3.96
C ILE A 144 -5.42 -15.15 -3.55
N PRO A 145 -5.99 -16.29 -3.10
CA PRO A 145 -7.36 -16.35 -2.62
C PRO A 145 -7.62 -15.36 -1.47
N ASN A 146 -8.86 -14.89 -1.39
CA ASN A 146 -9.31 -13.98 -0.34
C ASN A 146 -8.48 -12.67 -0.25
N THR A 147 -7.99 -12.19 -1.40
CA THR A 147 -7.16 -10.99 -1.52
C THR A 147 -7.78 -10.01 -2.51
N TRP A 148 -7.79 -8.73 -2.14
CA TRP A 148 -8.17 -7.59 -2.96
C TRP A 148 -6.97 -6.68 -3.11
N MET A 149 -6.71 -6.21 -4.30
CA MET A 149 -5.57 -5.33 -4.58
C MET A 149 -6.04 -4.14 -5.40
N PHE A 150 -5.61 -2.93 -5.01
CA PHE A 150 -5.84 -1.72 -5.78
C PHE A 150 -4.62 -0.79 -5.71
N ALA A 151 -4.53 0.09 -6.70
CA ALA A 151 -3.55 1.15 -6.75
C ALA A 151 -4.25 2.50 -6.48
N ALA A 152 -3.68 3.30 -5.59
CA ALA A 152 -4.07 4.68 -5.33
C ALA A 152 -2.96 5.58 -5.89
N ALA A 153 -3.30 6.36 -6.90
CA ALA A 153 -2.42 7.40 -7.41
C ALA A 153 -2.72 8.72 -6.68
N THR A 154 -1.71 9.34 -6.06
CA THR A 154 -1.86 10.65 -5.39
C THR A 154 -1.28 11.80 -6.20
N GLY A 155 -1.11 11.60 -7.50
CA GLY A 155 -0.74 12.66 -8.45
C GLY A 155 -1.84 13.72 -8.56
N ASP A 156 -1.53 14.85 -9.21
CA ASP A 156 -2.58 15.81 -9.60
C ASP A 156 -3.42 15.18 -10.72
N PRO A 157 -4.73 14.90 -10.51
CA PRO A 157 -5.56 14.35 -11.56
C PRO A 157 -5.63 15.23 -12.82
N LEU A 158 -5.39 16.55 -12.69
CA LEU A 158 -5.37 17.48 -13.82
C LEU A 158 -4.15 17.32 -14.75
N LEU A 159 -3.12 16.61 -14.30
CA LEU A 159 -1.91 16.31 -15.08
C LEU A 159 -1.91 14.89 -15.64
N ALA A 160 -2.88 14.04 -15.28
CA ALA A 160 -2.93 12.64 -15.73
C ALA A 160 -3.28 12.49 -17.22
N ASP A 161 -3.98 13.47 -17.79
CA ASP A 161 -4.50 13.48 -19.17
C ASP A 161 -3.77 14.47 -20.11
N LYS A 162 -2.56 14.92 -19.77
CA LYS A 162 -1.70 15.72 -20.68
C LYS A 162 -0.47 14.93 -21.09
#